data_AF-A0A9P0LHD6-F1
#
_entry.id   AF-A0A9P0LHD6-F1
#
_cell.length_a   1.000
_cell.length_b   1.000
_cell.length_c   1.000
_cell.angle_alpha   90.00
_cell.angle_beta   90.00
_cell.angle_gamma   90.00
#
_symmetry.space_group_name_H-M   'P 1'
#
loop_
_entity.id
_entity.type
_entity.pdbx_description
1 polymer ?
#
loop_
_entity_poly.entity_id
_entity_poly.type
_entity_poly.pdbx_seq_one_letter_code
_entity_poly.pdbx_strand_id
1 'polypeptide(L)'
;RVNNQRDLKNYAASGVLRLIEPIGGTGRNVTIDNHFTSVPLANSLLVNHRLTTIGTIRKNKPQIPQELLDVKNRPVKSSMFAYGEDSDENPNKYLLVSYVPKRNKDVLLLLTLHDDSKINDETGDAFKPEVITDYNLTKGGVDVVDKMKSEYSTARFSNRWPYTVFYGLLNISTINSQIIYRENTNNIITRRQFISELSKLLVMPHLYRRSQIPGLLYLLSQKIRNITGERPTPNRDQATQAKVRCEFCPLRNNRVFFSSRGFQNETSEEETFSSEILDEEFSVFR
;
A
#
# COMPACT_ATOMS: atom_id res chain seq x y z
N ARG A 1 30.01 -6.00 -26.08
CA ARG A 1 29.90 -5.12 -24.90
C ARG A 1 29.29 -3.81 -25.37
N VAL A 2 27.96 -3.70 -25.33
CA VAL A 2 27.25 -2.48 -25.74
C VAL A 2 27.24 -1.54 -24.54
N ASN A 3 27.92 -0.40 -24.68
CA ASN A 3 27.95 0.67 -23.70
C ASN A 3 26.56 1.31 -23.58
N ASN A 4 25.71 0.75 -22.73
CA ASN A 4 24.51 1.43 -22.23
C ASN A 4 24.91 2.45 -21.16
N GLN A 5 25.51 3.56 -21.58
CA GLN A 5 25.42 4.79 -20.80
C GLN A 5 23.94 5.23 -20.84
N ARG A 6 23.17 4.73 -19.87
CA ARG A 6 21.82 5.20 -19.58
C ARG A 6 21.95 6.68 -19.22
N ASP A 7 21.68 7.55 -20.18
CA ASP A 7 21.64 8.99 -20.00
C ASP A 7 20.55 9.28 -18.94
N LEU A 8 20.98 9.51 -17.70
CA LEU A 8 20.17 9.69 -16.49
C LEU A 8 19.47 11.06 -16.49
N LYS A 9 18.96 11.51 -17.64
CA LYS A 9 18.11 12.70 -17.66
C LYS A 9 16.80 12.32 -16.97
N ASN A 10 16.54 12.99 -15.84
CA ASN A 10 15.33 12.89 -15.02
C ASN A 10 14.08 13.40 -15.76
N TYR A 11 13.83 12.92 -16.97
CA TYR A 11 12.58 13.17 -17.67
C TYR A 11 11.51 12.23 -17.13
N ALA A 12 10.31 12.77 -16.90
CA ALA A 12 9.13 12.02 -16.47
C ALA A 12 8.94 10.73 -17.30
N ALA A 13 9.17 10.80 -18.61
CA ALA A 13 9.12 9.65 -19.52
C ALA A 13 10.12 8.53 -19.17
N SER A 14 11.37 8.86 -18.81
CA SER A 14 12.39 7.86 -18.41
C SER A 14 12.02 7.13 -17.11
N GLY A 15 11.29 7.81 -16.22
CA GLY A 15 10.68 7.16 -15.05
C GLY A 15 9.67 6.09 -15.46
N VAL A 16 8.74 6.42 -16.35
CA VAL A 16 7.74 5.48 -16.86
C VAL A 16 8.41 4.28 -17.56
N LEU A 17 9.35 4.53 -18.47
CA LEU A 17 10.03 3.48 -19.22
C LEU A 17 10.77 2.47 -18.32
N ARG A 18 11.32 2.92 -17.19
CA ARG A 18 11.93 2.02 -16.20
C ARG A 18 10.89 1.22 -15.42
N LEU A 19 9.77 1.84 -15.05
CA LEU A 19 8.71 1.16 -14.28
C LEU A 19 7.97 0.10 -15.09
N ILE A 20 7.86 0.29 -16.41
CA ILE A 20 7.16 -0.65 -17.30
C ILE A 20 8.03 -1.82 -17.79
N GLU A 21 9.33 -1.83 -17.49
CA GLU A 21 10.26 -2.89 -17.91
C GLU A 21 9.72 -4.32 -17.63
N PRO A 22 9.12 -4.62 -16.46
CA PRO A 22 8.59 -5.96 -16.17
C PRO A 22 7.34 -6.35 -16.97
N ILE A 23 6.64 -5.38 -17.57
CA ILE A 23 5.38 -5.60 -18.29
C ILE A 23 5.48 -5.32 -19.79
N GLY A 24 6.67 -4.98 -20.30
CA GLY A 24 6.89 -4.78 -21.73
C GLY A 24 6.55 -6.03 -22.54
N GLY A 25 5.95 -5.86 -23.72
CA GLY A 25 5.57 -6.93 -24.64
C GLY A 25 4.24 -7.61 -24.30
N THR A 26 3.56 -7.22 -23.21
CA THR A 26 2.44 -7.99 -22.66
C THR A 26 1.05 -7.58 -23.18
N GLY A 27 0.93 -6.47 -23.92
CA GLY A 27 -0.36 -5.98 -24.39
C GLY A 27 -1.24 -5.36 -23.31
N ARG A 28 -0.66 -5.02 -22.14
CA ARG A 28 -1.38 -4.38 -21.03
C ARG A 28 -1.59 -2.88 -21.29
N ASN A 29 -2.60 -2.33 -20.61
CA ASN A 29 -2.85 -0.90 -20.56
C ASN A 29 -2.16 -0.25 -19.36
N VAL A 30 -1.61 0.94 -19.55
CA VAL A 30 -0.95 1.74 -18.51
C VAL A 30 -1.72 3.05 -18.33
N THR A 31 -2.28 3.27 -17.15
CA THR A 31 -2.91 4.54 -16.78
C THR A 31 -1.88 5.48 -16.17
N ILE A 32 -1.75 6.68 -16.74
CA ILE A 32 -0.67 7.62 -16.41
C ILE A 32 -1.23 9.00 -16.05
N ASP A 33 -0.65 9.63 -15.03
CA ASP A 33 -0.99 11.01 -14.64
C ASP A 33 -0.39 12.06 -15.60
N ASN A 34 -1.02 13.23 -15.65
CA ASN A 34 -0.66 14.35 -16.53
C ASN A 34 0.79 14.81 -16.44
N HIS A 35 1.48 14.55 -15.32
CA HIS A 35 2.88 14.90 -15.19
C HIS A 35 3.77 14.11 -16.16
N PHE A 36 3.37 12.87 -16.46
CA PHE A 36 4.14 11.95 -17.30
C PHE A 36 3.57 11.83 -18.71
N THR A 37 2.28 12.12 -18.90
CA THR A 37 1.59 11.97 -20.20
C THR A 37 2.16 12.89 -21.28
N SER A 38 2.51 12.30 -22.44
CA SER A 38 2.88 13.02 -23.65
C SER A 38 2.69 12.13 -24.88
N VAL A 39 2.45 12.74 -26.05
CA VAL A 39 2.30 12.02 -27.32
C VAL A 39 3.52 11.15 -27.65
N PRO A 40 4.78 11.65 -27.55
CA PRO A 40 5.95 10.80 -27.83
C PRO A 40 6.06 9.59 -26.89
N LEU A 41 5.69 9.75 -25.61
CA LEU A 41 5.70 8.64 -24.66
C LEU A 41 4.63 7.60 -25.00
N ALA A 42 3.40 8.04 -25.30
CA ALA A 42 2.31 7.15 -25.66
C ALA A 42 2.65 6.31 -26.90
N ASN A 43 3.21 6.94 -27.93
CA ASN A 43 3.69 6.25 -29.13
C ASN A 43 4.82 5.26 -28.82
N SER A 44 5.79 5.66 -27.99
CA SER A 44 6.87 4.75 -27.59
C SER A 44 6.34 3.53 -26.84
N LEU A 45 5.36 3.71 -25.95
CA LEU A 45 4.75 2.59 -25.21
C LEU A 45 4.03 1.64 -26.17
N LEU A 46 3.31 2.18 -27.15
CA LEU A 46 2.60 1.39 -28.14
C LEU A 46 3.56 0.62 -29.06
N VAL A 47 4.46 1.33 -29.74
CA VAL A 47 5.31 0.79 -30.80
C VAL A 47 6.47 -0.04 -30.24
N ASN A 48 7.18 0.49 -29.23
CA ASN A 48 8.41 -0.14 -28.74
C ASN A 48 8.17 -1.13 -27.61
N HIS A 49 7.04 -1.03 -26.89
CA HIS A 49 6.77 -1.85 -25.72
C HIS A 49 5.49 -2.67 -25.80
N ARG A 50 4.69 -2.58 -26.87
CA ARG A 50 3.40 -3.29 -27.00
C ARG A 50 2.52 -3.06 -25.76
N LEU A 51 2.40 -1.80 -25.35
CA LEU A 51 1.57 -1.35 -24.23
C LEU A 51 0.66 -0.22 -24.69
N THR A 52 -0.60 -0.26 -24.29
CA THR A 52 -1.51 0.87 -24.52
C THR A 52 -1.43 1.84 -23.35
N THR A 53 -1.82 3.10 -23.59
CA THR A 53 -1.80 4.13 -22.56
C THR A 53 -3.15 4.83 -22.48
N ILE A 54 -3.52 5.25 -21.28
CA ILE A 54 -4.58 6.25 -21.04
C ILE A 54 -4.10 7.25 -20.00
N GLY A 55 -4.23 8.54 -20.27
CA GLY A 55 -3.78 9.55 -19.31
C GLY A 55 -4.33 10.92 -19.60
N THR A 56 -4.47 11.73 -18.54
CA THR A 56 -4.77 13.14 -18.72
C THR A 56 -3.57 13.85 -19.35
N ILE A 57 -3.80 14.79 -20.26
CA ILE A 57 -2.73 15.55 -20.90
C ILE A 57 -2.85 17.04 -20.58
N ARG A 58 -1.71 17.68 -20.29
CA ARG A 58 -1.68 19.12 -19.98
C ARG A 58 -1.93 19.94 -21.25
N LYS A 59 -2.70 21.03 -21.12
CA LYS A 59 -3.07 21.94 -22.23
C LYS A 59 -1.88 22.59 -22.96
N ASN A 60 -0.72 22.64 -22.32
CA ASN A 60 0.48 23.29 -22.86
C ASN A 60 1.28 22.41 -23.83
N LYS A 61 0.75 21.23 -24.21
CA LYS A 61 1.44 20.35 -25.17
C LYS A 61 1.16 20.84 -26.60
N PRO A 62 2.20 21.06 -27.42
CA PRO A 62 2.04 21.61 -28.76
C PRO A 62 1.35 20.66 -29.73
N GLN A 63 1.26 19.37 -29.40
CA GLN A 63 0.58 18.36 -30.22
C GLN A 63 -0.96 18.41 -30.12
N ILE A 64 -1.51 19.27 -29.25
CA ILE A 64 -2.97 19.37 -29.06
C ILE A 64 -3.54 20.38 -30.05
N PRO A 65 -4.51 20.00 -30.90
CA PRO A 65 -5.21 20.92 -31.79
C PRO A 65 -5.89 22.06 -31.02
N GLN A 66 -5.86 23.28 -31.55
CA GLN A 66 -6.44 24.46 -30.89
C GLN A 66 -7.95 24.35 -30.72
N GLU A 67 -8.61 23.61 -31.61
CA GLU A 67 -10.03 23.29 -31.59
C GLU A 67 -10.45 22.53 -30.32
N LEU A 68 -9.55 21.70 -29.77
CA LEU A 68 -9.78 21.01 -28.50
C LEU A 68 -9.61 21.95 -27.29
N LEU A 69 -8.83 23.02 -27.44
CA LEU A 69 -8.52 23.97 -26.36
C LEU A 69 -9.54 25.11 -26.26
N ASP A 70 -10.21 25.47 -27.35
CA ASP A 70 -11.23 26.51 -27.37
C ASP A 70 -12.56 26.00 -26.77
N VAL A 71 -12.73 26.26 -25.47
CA VAL A 71 -13.90 25.82 -24.71
C VAL A 71 -14.87 26.94 -24.34
N LYS A 72 -14.64 28.18 -24.79
CA LYS A 72 -15.45 29.35 -24.39
C LYS A 72 -16.91 29.24 -24.84
N ASN A 73 -17.11 28.75 -26.05
CA ASN A 73 -18.42 28.62 -26.69
C ASN A 73 -18.93 27.17 -26.73
N ARG A 74 -18.21 26.22 -26.12
CA ARG A 74 -18.60 24.81 -26.14
C ARG A 74 -19.72 24.53 -25.13
N PRO A 75 -20.77 23.77 -25.52
CA PRO A 75 -21.80 23.33 -24.59
C PRO A 75 -21.22 22.53 -23.43
N VAL A 76 -21.80 22.70 -22.24
CA VAL A 76 -21.45 21.88 -21.08
C VAL A 76 -21.87 20.44 -21.36
N LYS A 77 -21.01 19.48 -20.99
CA LYS A 77 -21.11 18.04 -21.26
C LYS A 77 -20.93 17.63 -22.73
N SER A 78 -20.36 18.52 -23.56
CA SER A 78 -19.93 18.15 -24.91
C SER A 78 -18.55 17.49 -24.90
N SER A 79 -18.32 16.58 -25.85
CA SER A 79 -17.03 15.96 -26.15
C SER A 79 -16.60 16.27 -27.58
N MET A 80 -15.28 16.31 -27.80
CA MET A 80 -14.64 16.36 -29.11
C MET A 80 -13.53 15.33 -29.14
N PHE A 81 -13.36 14.70 -30.30
CA PHE A 81 -12.42 13.61 -30.53
C PHE A 81 -11.51 14.02 -31.69
N ALA A 82 -10.20 13.90 -31.48
CA ALA A 82 -9.21 14.09 -32.54
C ALA A 82 -8.36 12.83 -32.66
N TYR A 83 -8.38 12.24 -33.84
CA TYR A 83 -7.66 11.02 -34.17
C TYR A 83 -6.30 11.39 -34.77
N GLY A 84 -5.25 10.69 -34.35
CA GLY A 84 -3.95 10.78 -35.01
C GLY A 84 -4.05 10.28 -36.46
N GLU A 85 -3.30 10.91 -37.35
CA GLU A 85 -3.24 10.52 -38.75
C GLU A 85 -2.49 9.18 -38.87
N ASP A 86 -3.19 8.14 -39.32
CA ASP A 86 -2.58 6.83 -39.57
C ASP A 86 -1.90 6.89 -40.95
N SER A 87 -0.57 6.87 -40.95
CA SER A 87 0.23 6.89 -42.18
C SER A 87 1.21 5.71 -42.15
N ASP A 88 1.52 5.16 -43.32
CA ASP A 88 2.47 4.03 -43.45
C ASP A 88 3.85 4.35 -42.87
N GLU A 89 4.22 5.64 -42.80
CA GLU A 89 5.49 6.12 -42.25
C GLU A 89 5.46 6.36 -40.73
N ASN A 90 4.29 6.59 -40.14
CA ASN A 90 4.13 6.82 -38.71
C ASN A 90 2.73 6.35 -38.24
N PRO A 91 2.61 5.13 -37.68
CA PRO A 91 1.34 4.61 -37.17
C PRO A 91 0.96 5.37 -35.90
N ASN A 92 0.34 6.54 -36.08
CA ASN A 92 0.02 7.47 -35.01
C ASN A 92 -1.35 7.14 -34.42
N LYS A 93 -1.45 5.95 -33.83
CA LYS A 93 -2.70 5.42 -33.24
C LYS A 93 -2.93 5.96 -31.84
N TYR A 94 -3.17 7.27 -31.78
CA TYR A 94 -3.64 7.90 -30.55
C TYR A 94 -4.94 8.66 -30.79
N LEU A 95 -5.77 8.66 -29.76
CA LEU A 95 -6.99 9.44 -29.67
C LEU A 95 -6.81 10.51 -28.59
N LEU A 96 -7.10 11.75 -28.97
CA LEU A 96 -7.24 12.88 -28.06
C LEU A 96 -8.73 13.14 -27.83
N VAL A 97 -9.13 13.23 -26.57
CA VAL A 97 -10.50 13.54 -26.17
C VAL A 97 -10.52 14.81 -25.35
N SER A 98 -11.39 15.74 -25.72
CA SER A 98 -11.69 16.94 -24.95
C SER A 98 -13.14 16.92 -24.50
N TYR A 99 -13.35 16.89 -23.19
CA TYR A 99 -14.67 16.90 -22.57
C TYR A 99 -14.86 18.10 -21.65
N VAL A 100 -16.01 18.76 -21.77
CA VAL A 100 -16.33 20.00 -21.05
C VAL A 100 -17.28 19.71 -19.88
N PRO A 101 -16.82 19.28 -18.69
CA PRO A 101 -17.71 18.94 -17.58
C PRO A 101 -18.47 20.15 -17.01
N LYS A 102 -17.88 21.35 -17.11
CA LYS A 102 -18.42 22.61 -16.58
C LYS A 102 -18.03 23.75 -17.52
N ARG A 103 -18.75 24.86 -17.46
CA ARG A 103 -18.46 26.06 -18.28
C ARG A 103 -17.00 26.47 -18.12
N ASN A 104 -16.30 26.68 -19.24
CA ASN A 104 -14.89 27.05 -19.30
C ASN A 104 -13.91 26.07 -18.61
N LYS A 105 -14.33 24.83 -18.35
CA LYS A 105 -13.48 23.76 -17.83
C LYS A 105 -13.45 22.61 -18.81
N ASP A 106 -12.26 22.06 -19.01
CA ASP A 106 -11.98 21.07 -20.03
C ASP A 106 -11.08 20.00 -19.45
N VAL A 107 -11.39 18.76 -19.78
CA VAL A 107 -10.62 17.57 -19.43
C VAL A 107 -10.10 16.99 -20.72
N LEU A 108 -8.77 17.01 -20.87
CA LEU A 108 -8.07 16.42 -21.99
C LEU A 108 -7.51 15.05 -21.61
N LEU A 109 -7.83 14.05 -22.41
CA LEU A 109 -7.25 12.71 -22.33
C LEU A 109 -6.50 12.39 -23.62
N LEU A 110 -5.36 11.72 -23.45
CA LEU A 110 -4.61 11.05 -24.50
C LEU A 110 -4.69 9.55 -24.25
N LEU A 111 -5.02 8.79 -25.29
CA LEU A 111 -5.03 7.34 -25.20
C LEU A 111 -4.59 6.68 -26.51
N THR A 112 -4.17 5.41 -26.43
CA THR A 112 -3.78 4.58 -27.58
C THR A 112 -4.52 3.24 -27.61
N LEU A 113 -5.60 3.12 -26.82
CA LEU A 113 -6.35 1.88 -26.60
C LEU A 113 -7.63 1.81 -27.46
N HIS A 114 -8.34 2.92 -27.61
CA HIS A 114 -9.64 2.98 -28.27
C HIS A 114 -9.58 3.87 -29.50
N ASP A 115 -10.25 3.41 -30.55
CA ASP A 115 -10.45 4.15 -31.81
C ASP A 115 -11.90 4.64 -31.96
N ASP A 116 -12.71 4.58 -30.89
CA ASP A 116 -14.15 4.86 -30.95
C ASP A 116 -14.55 6.06 -30.08
N SER A 117 -15.50 6.85 -30.58
CA SER A 117 -16.04 8.07 -29.95
C SER A 117 -17.27 7.79 -29.08
N LYS A 118 -17.37 6.58 -28.52
CA LYS A 118 -18.54 6.15 -27.74
C LYS A 118 -18.75 7.00 -26.48
N ILE A 119 -20.02 7.34 -26.26
CA ILE A 119 -20.51 7.92 -25.02
C ILE A 119 -21.00 6.78 -24.14
N ASN A 120 -20.69 6.85 -22.85
CA ASN A 120 -21.15 5.85 -21.89
C ASN A 120 -22.56 6.20 -21.42
N ASP A 121 -23.54 5.40 -21.82
CA ASP A 121 -24.96 5.55 -21.48
C ASP A 121 -25.24 5.49 -19.97
N GLU A 122 -24.41 4.77 -19.19
CA GLU A 122 -24.54 4.69 -17.73
C GLU A 122 -24.27 6.04 -17.04
N THR A 123 -23.63 6.97 -17.75
CA THR A 123 -23.35 8.30 -17.22
C THR A 123 -24.55 9.23 -17.33
N GLY A 124 -25.63 8.78 -17.98
CA GLY A 124 -26.90 9.46 -18.11
C GLY A 124 -26.73 10.89 -18.64
N ASP A 125 -27.33 11.85 -17.95
CA ASP A 125 -27.27 13.26 -18.31
C ASP A 125 -25.84 13.83 -18.33
N ALA A 126 -24.81 13.13 -17.85
CA ALA A 126 -23.43 13.59 -17.90
C ALA A 126 -22.77 13.41 -19.27
N PHE A 127 -23.30 12.53 -20.15
CA PHE A 127 -22.78 12.27 -21.50
C PHE A 127 -21.25 12.13 -21.57
N LYS A 128 -20.65 11.40 -20.62
CA LYS A 128 -19.19 11.24 -20.60
C LYS A 128 -18.78 10.22 -21.68
N PRO A 129 -17.72 10.50 -22.45
CA PRO A 129 -17.04 9.49 -23.24
C PRO A 129 -16.65 8.27 -22.40
N GLU A 130 -16.74 7.07 -22.96
CA GLU A 130 -16.36 5.80 -22.33
C GLU A 130 -14.95 5.85 -21.75
N VAL A 131 -14.02 6.44 -22.51
CA VAL A 131 -12.61 6.61 -22.11
C VAL A 131 -12.43 7.43 -20.82
N ILE A 132 -13.35 8.37 -20.51
CA ILE A 132 -13.31 9.11 -19.24
C ILE A 132 -13.69 8.19 -18.09
N THR A 133 -14.65 7.30 -18.30
CA THR A 133 -15.02 6.30 -17.30
C THR A 133 -13.86 5.33 -17.06
N ASP A 134 -13.22 4.82 -18.11
CA ASP A 134 -12.07 3.92 -18.00
C ASP A 134 -10.87 4.55 -17.28
N TYR A 135 -10.58 5.81 -17.59
CA TYR A 135 -9.57 6.57 -16.87
C TYR A 135 -9.93 6.70 -15.38
N ASN A 136 -11.18 6.99 -15.05
CA ASN A 136 -11.62 7.14 -13.65
C ASN A 136 -11.56 5.84 -12.86
N LEU A 137 -11.83 4.69 -13.51
CA LEU A 137 -11.73 3.37 -12.90
C LEU A 137 -10.28 3.00 -12.53
N THR A 138 -9.32 3.43 -13.35
CA THR A 138 -7.92 2.97 -13.25
C THR A 138 -6.98 3.98 -12.58
N LYS A 139 -7.26 5.28 -12.64
CA LYS A 139 -6.38 6.35 -12.11
C LYS A 139 -6.11 6.24 -10.61
N GLY A 140 -6.99 5.59 -9.85
CA GLY A 140 -6.91 5.50 -8.40
C GLY A 140 -5.91 4.46 -7.86
N GLY A 141 -5.32 3.61 -8.71
CA GLY A 141 -4.51 2.48 -8.24
C GLY A 141 -3.37 2.88 -7.28
N VAL A 142 -2.59 3.90 -7.65
CA VAL A 142 -1.47 4.39 -6.81
C VAL A 142 -1.97 5.15 -5.58
N ASP A 143 -2.99 6.01 -5.74
CA ASP A 143 -3.58 6.79 -4.64
C ASP A 143 -4.18 5.88 -3.55
N VAL A 144 -4.76 4.74 -3.95
CA VAL A 144 -5.30 3.74 -3.01
C VAL A 144 -4.18 3.12 -2.19
N VAL A 145 -3.03 2.79 -2.81
CA VAL A 145 -1.85 2.29 -2.08
C VAL A 145 -1.30 3.35 -1.12
N ASP A 146 -1.23 4.62 -1.54
CA ASP A 146 -0.75 5.70 -0.66
C ASP A 146 -1.70 5.94 0.52
N LYS A 147 -3.01 5.89 0.28
CA LYS A 147 -4.02 5.95 1.34
C LYS A 147 -3.86 4.77 2.32
N MET A 148 -3.73 3.54 1.83
CA MET A 148 -3.53 2.35 2.67
C MET A 148 -2.25 2.40 3.48
N LYS A 149 -1.19 3.01 2.92
CA LYS A 149 0.08 3.26 3.60
C LYS A 149 -0.06 4.31 4.71
N SER A 150 -0.85 5.36 4.47
CA SER A 150 -1.08 6.44 5.44
C SER A 150 -1.91 5.96 6.64
N GLU A 151 -2.95 5.16 6.39
CA GLU A 151 -3.87 4.67 7.42
C GLU A 151 -3.19 3.75 8.46
N TYR A 152 -2.32 2.84 8.01
CA TYR A 152 -1.56 1.93 8.86
C TYR A 152 -0.05 2.08 8.61
N SER A 153 0.50 3.21 9.03
CA SER A 153 1.91 3.52 8.82
C SER A 153 2.81 3.06 9.97
N THR A 154 3.92 2.41 9.63
CA THR A 154 5.01 2.08 10.57
C THR A 154 6.01 3.22 10.75
N ALA A 155 5.81 4.36 10.07
CA ALA A 155 6.74 5.48 10.12
C ALA A 155 6.88 6.05 11.54
N ARG A 156 8.12 6.44 11.88
CA ARG A 156 8.47 7.12 13.13
C ARG A 156 9.32 8.34 12.83
N PHE A 157 9.22 9.36 13.70
CA PHE A 157 10.09 10.53 13.63
C PHE A 157 11.56 10.11 13.70
N SER A 158 12.34 10.55 12.70
CA SER A 158 13.76 10.25 12.61
C SER A 158 14.45 11.34 11.80
N ASN A 159 15.61 11.78 12.29
CA ASN A 159 16.49 12.70 11.57
C ASN A 159 17.38 11.98 10.55
N ARG A 160 17.17 10.68 10.33
CA ARG A 160 17.98 9.83 9.46
C ARG A 160 17.09 9.33 8.31
N TRP A 161 17.30 9.89 7.11
CA TRP A 161 16.52 9.56 5.90
C TRP A 161 16.44 8.07 5.54
N PRO A 162 17.42 7.19 5.85
CA PRO A 162 17.28 5.76 5.53
C PRO A 162 16.09 5.10 6.23
N TYR A 163 15.69 5.60 7.40
CA TYR A 163 14.51 5.08 8.09
C TYR A 163 13.22 5.41 7.34
N THR A 164 13.13 6.56 6.68
CA THR A 164 11.99 6.91 5.84
C THR A 164 11.79 5.88 4.74
N VAL A 165 12.88 5.45 4.10
CA VAL A 165 12.84 4.38 3.08
C VAL A 165 12.48 3.05 3.70
N PHE A 166 13.10 2.68 4.82
CA PHE A 166 12.82 1.42 5.53
C PHE A 166 11.34 1.29 5.93
N TYR A 167 10.76 2.33 6.55
CA TYR A 167 9.33 2.33 6.89
C TYR A 167 8.43 2.29 5.66
N GLY A 168 8.83 2.96 4.58
CA GLY A 168 8.14 2.87 3.29
C GLY A 168 8.10 1.43 2.76
N LEU A 169 9.24 0.73 2.79
CA LEU A 169 9.34 -0.67 2.38
C LEU A 169 8.50 -1.59 3.26
N LEU A 170 8.49 -1.41 4.58
CA LEU A 170 7.65 -2.20 5.49
C LEU A 170 6.16 -2.02 5.20
N ASN A 171 5.72 -0.78 4.98
CA ASN A 171 4.31 -0.50 4.67
C ASN A 171 3.89 -1.15 3.34
N ILE A 172 4.71 -1.01 2.28
CA ILE A 172 4.43 -1.62 0.96
C ILE A 172 4.47 -3.14 1.03
N SER A 173 5.46 -3.71 1.74
CA SER A 173 5.59 -5.17 1.89
C SER A 173 4.36 -5.76 2.57
N THR A 174 3.83 -5.09 3.60
CA THR A 174 2.60 -5.51 4.30
C THR A 174 1.37 -5.46 3.40
N ILE A 175 1.25 -4.46 2.52
CA ILE A 175 0.17 -4.39 1.51
C ILE A 175 0.29 -5.57 0.55
N ASN A 176 1.48 -5.76 -0.04
CA ASN A 176 1.72 -6.81 -1.02
C ASN A 176 1.52 -8.22 -0.43
N SER A 177 1.97 -8.46 0.81
CA SER A 177 1.76 -9.75 1.48
C SER A 177 0.28 -10.04 1.73
N GLN A 178 -0.52 -9.01 2.04
CA GLN A 178 -1.97 -9.17 2.22
C GLN A 178 -2.66 -9.53 0.90
N ILE A 179 -2.25 -8.89 -0.21
CA ILE A 179 -2.75 -9.23 -1.55
C ILE A 179 -2.42 -10.68 -1.87
N ILE A 180 -1.15 -11.10 -1.72
CA ILE A 180 -0.73 -12.48 -1.98
C ILE A 180 -1.48 -13.47 -1.08
N TYR A 181 -1.66 -13.16 0.20
CA TYR A 181 -2.42 -13.99 1.12
C TYR A 181 -3.86 -14.17 0.66
N ARG A 182 -4.53 -13.08 0.25
CA ARG A 182 -5.90 -13.12 -0.28
C ARG A 182 -5.98 -13.98 -1.53
N GLU A 183 -5.09 -13.78 -2.50
CA GLU A 183 -5.11 -14.53 -3.77
C GLU A 183 -4.83 -16.03 -3.57
N ASN A 184 -3.96 -16.38 -2.61
CA ASN A 184 -3.63 -17.79 -2.37
C ASN A 184 -4.66 -18.55 -1.51
N THR A 185 -5.39 -17.84 -0.64
CA THR A 185 -6.30 -18.49 0.33
C THR A 185 -7.78 -18.22 0.04
N ASN A 186 -8.10 -17.26 -0.83
CA ASN A 186 -9.43 -16.68 -1.01
C ASN A 186 -10.07 -16.12 0.28
N ASN A 187 -9.33 -16.01 1.37
CA ASN A 187 -9.82 -15.45 2.62
C ASN A 187 -9.70 -13.93 2.60
N ILE A 188 -10.83 -13.26 2.75
CA ILE A 188 -10.92 -11.81 2.84
C ILE A 188 -10.98 -11.43 4.32
N ILE A 189 -9.85 -11.00 4.86
CA ILE A 189 -9.75 -10.47 6.23
C ILE A 189 -9.48 -8.98 6.23
N THR A 190 -9.92 -8.29 7.28
CA THR A 190 -9.69 -6.85 7.41
C THR A 190 -8.19 -6.57 7.52
N ARG A 191 -7.77 -5.39 7.04
CA ARG A 191 -6.36 -4.97 7.08
C ARG A 191 -5.79 -4.96 8.49
N ARG A 192 -6.57 -4.50 9.48
CA ARG A 192 -6.21 -4.50 10.89
C ARG A 192 -5.94 -5.93 11.41
N GLN A 193 -6.84 -6.87 11.13
CA GLN A 193 -6.67 -8.27 11.53
C GLN A 193 -5.43 -8.88 10.89
N PHE A 194 -5.22 -8.68 9.58
CA PHE A 194 -4.04 -9.18 8.88
C PHE A 194 -2.74 -8.65 9.52
N ILE A 195 -2.67 -7.34 9.79
CA ILE A 195 -1.48 -6.71 10.40
C ILE A 195 -1.26 -7.21 11.83
N SER A 196 -2.32 -7.37 12.62
CA SER A 196 -2.25 -7.88 13.99
C SER A 196 -1.68 -9.30 14.02
N GLU A 197 -2.23 -10.20 13.20
CA GLU A 197 -1.75 -11.58 13.12
C GLU A 197 -0.32 -11.67 12.56
N LEU A 198 -0.01 -10.92 11.51
CA LEU A 198 1.36 -10.83 10.98
C LEU A 198 2.34 -10.38 12.07
N SER A 199 1.98 -9.35 12.83
CA SER A 199 2.82 -8.81 13.91
C SER A 199 3.05 -9.84 15.01
N LYS A 200 1.99 -10.56 15.42
CA LYS A 200 2.11 -11.67 16.39
C LYS A 200 3.07 -12.72 15.87
N LEU A 201 2.87 -13.22 14.66
CA LEU A 201 3.71 -14.27 14.05
C LEU A 201 5.19 -13.88 13.97
N LEU A 202 5.48 -12.63 13.60
CA LEU A 202 6.86 -12.13 13.54
C LEU A 202 7.51 -12.02 14.92
N VAL A 203 6.74 -11.70 15.96
CA VAL A 203 7.24 -11.50 17.32
C VAL A 203 7.34 -12.82 18.10
N MET A 204 6.52 -13.84 17.81
CA MET A 204 6.48 -15.10 18.56
C MET A 204 7.86 -15.77 18.76
N PRO A 205 8.70 -15.99 17.72
CA PRO A 205 10.03 -16.60 17.91
C PRO A 205 10.96 -15.79 18.82
N HIS A 206 10.76 -14.47 18.90
CA HIS A 206 11.52 -13.61 19.80
C HIS A 206 11.00 -13.71 21.24
N LEU A 207 9.68 -13.84 21.43
CA LEU A 207 9.08 -14.07 22.74
C LEU A 207 9.51 -15.41 23.34
N TYR A 208 9.50 -16.48 22.54
CA TYR A 208 10.01 -17.79 22.95
C TYR A 208 11.47 -17.74 23.39
N ARG A 209 12.35 -17.09 22.62
CA ARG A 209 13.75 -16.92 23.04
C ARG A 209 13.89 -16.10 24.31
N ARG A 210 13.05 -15.08 24.49
CA ARG A 210 13.07 -14.21 25.67
C ARG A 210 12.54 -14.93 26.92
N SER A 211 11.60 -15.87 26.78
CA SER A 211 11.05 -16.65 27.92
C SER A 211 12.12 -17.54 28.57
N GLN A 212 13.13 -17.95 27.82
CA GLN A 212 14.25 -18.78 28.29
C GLN A 212 15.35 -18.00 29.03
N ILE A 213 15.27 -16.66 29.11
CA ILE A 213 16.30 -15.85 29.77
C ILE A 213 16.18 -15.99 31.30
N PRO A 214 17.22 -16.48 31.99
CA PRO A 214 17.21 -16.57 33.45
C PRO A 214 17.22 -15.17 34.07
N GLY A 215 16.41 -14.97 35.11
CA GLY A 215 16.30 -13.69 35.80
C GLY A 215 15.43 -12.65 35.09
N LEU A 216 14.63 -13.05 34.09
CA LEU A 216 13.62 -12.18 33.50
C LEU A 216 12.62 -11.70 34.57
N LEU A 217 12.25 -10.41 34.51
CA LEU A 217 11.29 -9.83 35.44
C LEU A 217 9.97 -10.63 35.42
N TYR A 218 9.46 -10.97 36.61
CA TYR A 218 8.28 -11.83 36.77
C TYR A 218 7.07 -11.36 35.93
N LEU A 219 6.72 -10.07 36.01
CA LEU A 219 5.60 -9.49 35.27
C LEU A 219 5.77 -9.64 33.76
N LEU A 220 7.00 -9.44 33.26
CA LEU A 220 7.31 -9.61 31.85
C LEU A 220 7.23 -11.09 31.44
N SER A 221 7.71 -12.02 32.27
CA SER A 221 7.58 -13.46 32.06
C SER A 221 6.12 -13.90 32.03
N GLN A 222 5.26 -13.35 32.90
CA GLN A 222 3.81 -13.59 32.85
C GLN A 222 3.19 -13.07 31.55
N LYS A 223 3.47 -11.82 31.15
CA LYS A 223 2.96 -11.26 29.88
C LYS A 223 3.37 -12.12 28.67
N ILE A 224 4.63 -12.55 28.61
CA ILE A 224 5.13 -13.42 27.53
C ILE A 224 4.38 -14.76 27.52
N ARG A 225 4.17 -15.37 28.68
CA ARG A 225 3.42 -16.64 28.80
C ARG A 225 1.96 -16.50 28.35
N ASN A 226 1.30 -15.40 28.74
CA ASN A 226 -0.08 -15.14 28.32
C ASN A 226 -0.19 -14.99 26.80
N ILE A 227 0.81 -14.36 26.15
CA ILE A 227 0.83 -14.16 24.70
C ILE A 227 1.18 -15.46 23.96
N THR A 228 2.14 -16.24 24.46
CA THR A 228 2.64 -17.46 23.79
C THR A 228 1.79 -18.70 24.07
N GLY A 229 1.00 -18.70 25.14
CA GLY A 229 0.25 -19.88 25.59
C GLY A 229 1.13 -20.95 26.26
N GLU A 230 2.42 -20.68 26.52
CA GLU A 230 3.31 -21.61 27.22
C GLU A 230 2.82 -21.82 28.66
N ARG A 231 2.31 -23.03 28.94
CA ARG A 231 2.10 -23.50 30.31
C ARG A 231 3.43 -24.00 30.85
N PRO A 232 3.79 -23.67 32.10
CA PRO A 232 4.99 -24.26 32.70
C PRO A 232 4.84 -25.77 32.67
N THR A 233 5.79 -26.49 32.07
CA THR A 233 5.92 -27.91 32.32
C THR A 233 6.15 -28.06 33.82
N PRO A 234 5.27 -28.73 34.58
CA PRO A 234 5.53 -28.98 35.98
C PRO A 234 6.76 -29.89 36.03
N ASN A 235 7.93 -29.32 36.32
CA ASN A 235 9.10 -30.10 36.70
C ASN A 235 8.74 -30.71 38.06
N ARG A 236 8.15 -31.92 38.03
CA ARG A 236 7.71 -32.64 39.23
C ARG A 236 8.88 -33.04 40.13
N ASP A 237 10.12 -32.92 39.66
CA ASP A 237 11.29 -33.50 40.33
C ASP A 237 12.26 -32.49 40.97
N GLN A 238 11.92 -31.20 41.06
CA GLN A 238 12.75 -30.23 41.80
C GLN A 238 11.91 -29.37 42.75
N ALA A 239 11.54 -29.96 43.89
CA ALA A 239 11.19 -29.22 45.09
C ALA A 239 12.47 -28.64 45.74
N THR A 240 13.22 -27.80 45.01
CA THR A 240 14.25 -26.96 45.62
C THR A 240 13.58 -25.73 46.21
N GLN A 241 13.83 -25.46 47.49
CA GLN A 241 13.41 -24.23 48.16
C GLN A 241 13.83 -23.02 47.33
N ALA A 242 12.89 -22.41 46.61
CA ALA A 242 13.18 -21.25 45.80
C ALA A 242 13.43 -20.05 46.72
N LYS A 243 14.58 -19.39 46.55
CA LYS A 243 14.83 -18.09 47.18
C LYS A 243 13.95 -17.05 46.50
N VAL A 244 12.96 -16.55 47.23
CA VAL A 244 12.04 -15.51 46.76
C VAL A 244 12.48 -14.18 47.38
N ARG A 245 12.47 -13.11 46.56
CA ARG A 245 12.79 -11.76 47.05
C ARG A 245 11.58 -11.20 47.80
N CYS A 246 11.81 -10.48 48.91
CA CYS A 246 10.73 -9.81 49.62
C CYS A 246 10.12 -8.68 48.78
N GLU A 247 8.79 -8.69 48.66
CA GLU A 247 8.01 -7.73 47.88
C GLU A 247 8.04 -6.31 48.45
N PHE A 248 8.08 -6.18 49.78
CA PHE A 248 8.07 -4.89 50.48
C PHE A 248 9.46 -4.25 50.61
N CYS A 249 10.54 -5.00 50.36
CA CYS A 249 11.89 -4.49 50.49
C CYS A 249 12.37 -3.83 49.19
N PRO A 250 13.10 -2.69 49.26
CA PRO A 250 13.63 -2.07 48.05
C PRO A 250 14.60 -3.01 47.33
N LEU A 251 14.51 -3.06 46.00
CA LEU A 251 15.27 -3.97 45.13
C LEU A 251 16.79 -3.92 45.39
N ARG A 252 17.32 -2.74 45.73
CA ARG A 252 18.75 -2.52 46.03
C ARG A 252 19.27 -3.32 47.22
N ASN A 253 18.39 -3.67 48.17
CA ASN A 253 18.79 -4.36 49.40
C ASN A 253 18.89 -5.88 49.21
N ASN A 254 18.44 -6.42 48.06
CA ASN A 254 18.51 -7.82 47.65
C ASN A 254 18.17 -8.86 48.75
N ARG A 255 17.20 -8.54 49.61
CA ARG A 255 16.77 -9.45 50.70
C ARG A 255 15.97 -10.61 50.11
N VAL A 256 16.51 -11.82 50.26
CA VAL A 256 15.90 -13.08 49.79
C VAL A 256 15.52 -13.96 50.98
N PHE A 257 14.38 -14.63 50.87
CA PHE A 257 13.84 -15.55 51.86
C PHE A 257 13.55 -16.88 51.18
N PHE A 258 13.59 -17.98 51.93
CA PHE A 258 13.22 -19.29 51.41
C PHE A 258 11.69 -19.43 51.47
N SER A 259 11.05 -19.67 50.33
CA SER A 259 9.60 -19.93 50.31
C SER A 259 9.33 -21.35 50.79
N SER A 260 8.69 -21.47 51.96
CA SER A 260 7.98 -22.69 52.37
C SER A 260 6.58 -22.67 51.76
N ARG A 261 6.22 -23.69 50.97
CA ARG A 261 4.88 -23.86 50.39
C ARG A 261 3.79 -23.72 51.47
N GLY A 262 2.79 -22.89 51.22
CA GLY A 262 1.53 -22.91 51.97
C GLY A 262 0.89 -21.54 52.17
N PHE A 263 0.37 -20.92 51.11
CA PHE A 263 -0.83 -20.08 51.19
C PHE A 263 -1.58 -20.24 49.87
N GLN A 264 -2.65 -21.02 49.90
CA GLN A 264 -3.67 -21.02 48.85
C GLN A 264 -4.37 -19.66 48.93
N ASN A 265 -4.29 -18.85 47.88
CA ASN A 265 -5.33 -17.86 47.64
C ASN A 265 -6.43 -18.58 46.86
N GLU A 266 -7.40 -19.10 47.58
CA GLU A 266 -8.74 -19.34 47.07
C GLU A 266 -9.35 -17.97 46.74
N THR A 267 -9.40 -17.63 45.46
CA THR A 267 -10.48 -16.82 44.90
C THR A 267 -10.80 -17.42 43.54
N SER A 268 -11.70 -18.39 43.58
CA SER A 268 -12.54 -18.75 42.45
C SER A 268 -13.48 -17.59 42.17
N GLU A 269 -13.32 -16.94 41.03
CA GLU A 269 -14.44 -16.34 40.31
C GLU A 269 -14.09 -16.40 38.82
N GLU A 270 -14.89 -17.20 38.11
CA GLU A 270 -14.90 -17.29 36.66
C GLU A 270 -15.34 -15.93 36.10
N GLU A 271 -14.40 -15.11 35.67
CA GLU A 271 -14.70 -14.07 34.68
C GLU A 271 -14.26 -14.58 33.32
N THR A 272 -15.24 -15.03 32.54
CA THR A 272 -15.16 -15.07 31.07
C THR A 272 -14.80 -13.67 30.58
N PHE A 273 -13.50 -13.43 30.37
CA PHE A 273 -13.01 -12.17 29.83
C PHE A 273 -12.93 -12.25 28.31
N SER A 274 -13.88 -11.58 27.67
CA SER A 274 -14.02 -11.41 26.24
C SER A 274 -12.78 -10.80 25.58
N SER A 275 -12.63 -11.10 24.29
CA SER A 275 -11.51 -10.83 23.38
C SER A 275 -11.14 -9.37 23.11
N GLU A 276 -11.38 -8.42 24.01
CA GLU A 276 -11.25 -6.97 23.74
C GLU A 276 -9.97 -6.29 24.25
N ILE A 277 -9.13 -6.95 25.07
CA ILE A 277 -7.96 -6.28 25.68
C ILE A 277 -6.74 -6.13 24.74
N LEU A 278 -6.65 -6.88 23.64
CA LEU A 278 -5.52 -6.73 22.71
C LEU A 278 -5.63 -5.53 21.76
N ASP A 279 -6.74 -4.79 21.81
CA ASP A 279 -6.99 -3.65 20.94
C ASP A 279 -6.62 -2.29 21.56
N GLU A 280 -6.43 -2.19 22.88
CA GLU A 280 -6.10 -0.90 23.53
C GLU A 280 -4.60 -0.65 23.72
N GLU A 281 -3.74 -1.67 23.87
CA GLU A 281 -2.29 -1.45 24.09
C GLU A 281 -1.52 -1.03 22.81
N PHE A 282 -2.14 -1.06 21.62
CA PHE A 282 -1.55 -0.50 20.39
C PHE A 282 -1.96 0.96 20.10
N SER A 283 -2.79 1.57 20.95
CA SER A 283 -3.24 2.96 20.82
C SER A 283 -2.20 4.00 21.30
N VAL A 284 -1.13 3.58 21.98
CA VAL A 284 -0.14 4.51 22.59
C VAL A 284 1.08 4.77 21.68
N PHE A 285 0.92 4.61 20.37
CA PHE A 285 1.86 5.17 19.38
C PHE A 285 1.08 5.87 18.26
N ARG A 286 0.47 7.00 18.59
CA ARG A 286 0.21 8.10 17.66
C ARG A 286 1.24 9.19 17.87
#